data_AF-A0A0E0NAW1-F1
#
_entry.id   AF-A0A0E0NAW1-F1
#
_cell.length_a   1.000
_cell.length_b   1.000
_cell.length_c   1.000
_cell.angle_alpha   90.00
_cell.angle_beta   90.00
_cell.angle_gamma   90.00
#
_symmetry.space_group_name_H-M   'P 1'
#
loop_
_entity.id
_entity.type
_entity.pdbx_description
1 polymer ?
#
loop_
_entity_poly.entity_id
_entity_poly.type
_entity_poly.pdbx_seq_one_letter_code
_entity_poly.pdbx_strand_id
1 'polypeptide(L)'
;MAMVQDVTGYLCLSLALLLLTLVLHKVARKATGNGAGKPRLPPGPWRLPVIGNLHQIMVGGPLVHRTMADLARRLDAPLMSLRLGELRVVVASSADAAREITKTHDVAFATRPWSSTIRVLMSDGVGLVFAPYGALWRQLRKIAVVELLSARRVQSFRRIREDEVGRLVAAVAAAPAAQPVNVSERIAALISDSAVRTIIGDRFERRDEFLEGLAEGIKITSGFSLGDLFPSSRLASFVGGTTRRAEANHRKNFELIECALRQHEERRAAGAVDDDEDLVDVLLRVRSLLRLLHRREAPLRHHLHRCSPAGRETGGRPGGVDGEPQVHRARTFDPTLVVEKDGTGTGH
;
A
#
# COMPACT_ATOMS: atom_id res chain seq x y z
N MET A 1 4.13 -53.92 -8.27
CA MET A 1 4.51 -52.56 -8.72
C MET A 1 3.76 -52.11 -9.97
N ALA A 2 3.52 -52.95 -10.98
CA ALA A 2 2.78 -52.58 -12.20
C ALA A 2 1.34 -52.04 -11.96
N MET A 3 0.57 -52.67 -11.08
CA MET A 3 -0.82 -52.28 -10.82
C MET A 3 -0.98 -50.89 -10.17
N VAL A 4 0.03 -50.40 -9.43
CA VAL A 4 0.01 -49.06 -8.82
C VAL A 4 0.32 -47.97 -9.86
N GLN A 5 1.13 -48.28 -10.87
CA GLN A 5 1.44 -47.37 -11.97
C GLN A 5 0.23 -47.15 -12.88
N ASP A 6 -0.54 -48.20 -13.16
CA ASP A 6 -1.78 -48.11 -13.95
C ASP A 6 -2.84 -47.25 -13.25
N VAL A 7 -3.10 -47.49 -11.96
CA VAL A 7 -4.09 -46.72 -11.19
C VAL A 7 -3.71 -45.24 -11.11
N THR A 8 -2.42 -44.94 -10.94
CA THR A 8 -1.92 -43.55 -10.94
C THR A 8 -2.12 -42.90 -12.32
N GLY A 9 -1.86 -43.64 -13.41
CA GLY A 9 -2.09 -43.20 -14.78
C GLY A 9 -3.55 -42.87 -15.08
N TYR A 10 -4.49 -43.73 -14.68
CA TYR A 10 -5.93 -43.49 -14.84
C TYR A 10 -6.43 -42.31 -14.00
N LEU A 11 -5.88 -42.12 -12.79
CA LEU A 11 -6.21 -40.97 -11.95
C LEU A 11 -5.71 -39.66 -12.60
N CYS A 12 -4.52 -39.65 -13.17
CA CYS A 12 -3.98 -38.50 -13.90
C CYS A 12 -4.79 -38.19 -15.17
N LEU A 13 -5.16 -39.21 -15.96
CA LEU A 13 -5.98 -39.06 -17.16
C LEU A 13 -7.38 -38.52 -16.86
N SER A 14 -8.06 -39.07 -15.83
CA SER A 14 -9.38 -38.62 -15.42
C SER A 14 -9.36 -37.18 -14.89
N LEU A 15 -8.34 -36.81 -14.12
CA LEU A 15 -8.13 -35.43 -13.69
C LEU A 15 -7.88 -34.48 -14.88
N ALA A 16 -7.08 -34.91 -15.86
CA ALA A 16 -6.81 -34.11 -17.06
C ALA A 16 -8.09 -33.89 -17.90
N LEU A 17 -8.92 -34.92 -18.09
CA LEU A 17 -10.22 -34.83 -18.78
C LEU A 17 -11.21 -33.94 -18.03
N LEU A 18 -11.25 -34.02 -16.69
CA LEU A 18 -12.09 -33.13 -15.87
C LEU A 18 -11.65 -31.66 -16.01
N LEU A 19 -10.34 -31.39 -15.97
CA LEU A 19 -9.81 -30.04 -16.18
C LEU A 19 -10.12 -29.53 -17.59
N LEU A 20 -9.98 -30.36 -18.61
CA LEU A 20 -10.29 -30.02 -19.99
C LEU A 20 -11.77 -29.65 -20.17
N THR A 21 -12.69 -30.44 -19.61
CA THR A 21 -14.14 -30.17 -19.69
C THR A 21 -14.54 -28.89 -18.95
N LEU A 22 -13.96 -28.62 -17.77
CA LEU A 22 -14.16 -27.37 -17.04
C LEU A 22 -13.65 -26.15 -17.82
N VAL A 23 -12.50 -26.28 -18.50
CA VAL A 23 -11.94 -25.24 -19.37
C VAL A 23 -12.88 -24.97 -20.55
N LEU A 24 -13.30 -26.03 -21.25
CA LEU A 24 -14.23 -25.93 -22.38
C LEU A 24 -15.55 -25.27 -21.98
N HIS A 25 -16.11 -25.63 -20.82
CA HIS A 25 -17.36 -25.04 -20.31
C HIS A 25 -17.19 -23.54 -20.00
N LYS A 26 -16.07 -23.14 -19.42
CA LYS A 26 -15.78 -21.71 -19.18
C LYS A 26 -15.55 -20.93 -20.47
N VAL A 27 -14.92 -21.55 -21.47
CA VAL A 27 -14.74 -20.93 -22.80
C VAL A 27 -16.08 -20.77 -23.51
N ALA A 28 -16.92 -21.80 -23.50
CA ALA A 28 -18.27 -21.77 -24.09
C ALA A 28 -19.16 -20.71 -23.44
N ARG A 29 -19.19 -20.63 -22.10
CA ARG A 29 -19.91 -19.59 -21.35
C ARG A 29 -19.42 -18.17 -21.63
N LYS A 30 -18.16 -18.01 -22.02
CA LYS A 30 -17.58 -16.71 -22.37
C LYS A 30 -17.86 -16.32 -23.82
N ALA A 31 -18.00 -17.31 -24.71
CA ALA A 31 -18.38 -17.12 -26.10
C ALA A 31 -19.85 -16.68 -26.27
N THR A 32 -20.74 -17.08 -25.35
CA THR A 32 -22.17 -16.70 -25.36
C THR A 32 -22.47 -15.31 -24.79
N GLY A 33 -21.45 -14.56 -24.34
CA GLY A 33 -21.61 -13.19 -23.85
C GLY A 33 -21.59 -12.14 -24.96
N ASN A 34 -22.78 -11.84 -25.52
CA ASN A 34 -23.11 -10.81 -26.53
C ASN A 34 -22.10 -9.66 -26.65
N GLY A 35 -21.67 -9.40 -27.90
CA GLY A 35 -20.65 -8.43 -28.30
C GLY A 35 -21.20 -7.08 -28.77
N ALA A 36 -22.17 -6.49 -28.07
CA ALA A 36 -22.60 -5.11 -28.33
C ALA A 36 -22.05 -4.19 -27.22
N GLY A 37 -21.20 -3.22 -27.58
CA GLY A 37 -20.78 -2.13 -26.69
C GLY A 37 -19.53 -2.33 -25.81
N LYS A 38 -18.69 -3.34 -26.06
CA LYS A 38 -17.45 -3.51 -25.26
C LYS A 38 -16.43 -2.42 -25.63
N PRO A 39 -15.89 -1.66 -24.66
CA PRO A 39 -14.87 -0.66 -24.93
C PRO A 39 -13.68 -1.31 -25.63
N ARG A 40 -13.14 -0.63 -26.66
CA ARG A 40 -11.95 -1.07 -27.38
C ARG A 40 -10.78 -1.09 -26.39
N LEU A 41 -10.33 -2.28 -26.03
CA LEU A 41 -9.17 -2.46 -25.18
C LEU A 41 -7.89 -2.27 -26.01
N PRO A 42 -6.78 -1.84 -25.38
CA PRO A 42 -5.48 -1.86 -26.01
C PRO A 42 -5.14 -3.26 -26.54
N PRO A 43 -4.31 -3.37 -27.60
CA PRO A 43 -3.85 -4.66 -28.11
C PRO A 43 -3.17 -5.47 -27.00
N GLY A 44 -3.18 -6.80 -27.13
CA GLY A 44 -2.57 -7.67 -26.12
C GLY A 44 -2.18 -9.01 -26.71
N PRO A 45 -1.16 -9.68 -26.14
CA PRO A 45 -0.75 -10.99 -26.59
C PRO A 45 -1.85 -12.02 -26.35
N TRP A 46 -1.70 -13.17 -27.00
CA TRP A 46 -2.66 -14.27 -26.87
C TRP A 46 -2.75 -14.77 -25.42
N ARG A 47 -3.98 -15.07 -25.00
CA ARG A 47 -4.35 -15.39 -23.60
C ARG A 47 -4.84 -16.82 -23.48
N LEU A 48 -4.31 -17.56 -22.51
CA LEU A 48 -4.86 -18.85 -22.11
C LEU A 48 -6.15 -18.68 -21.28
N PRO A 49 -7.08 -19.65 -21.33
CA PRO A 49 -8.23 -19.67 -20.43
C PRO A 49 -7.74 -19.78 -18.97
N VAL A 50 -8.50 -19.16 -18.06
CA VAL A 50 -8.22 -19.10 -16.60
C VAL A 50 -6.97 -18.28 -16.23
N ILE A 51 -5.78 -18.64 -16.70
CA ILE A 51 -4.51 -18.01 -16.28
C ILE A 51 -4.15 -16.74 -17.06
N GLY A 52 -4.72 -16.54 -18.26
CA GLY A 52 -4.40 -15.39 -19.11
C GLY A 52 -2.97 -15.42 -19.64
N ASN A 53 -2.22 -14.34 -19.44
CA ASN A 53 -0.84 -14.12 -19.87
C ASN A 53 0.20 -14.53 -18.81
N LEU A 54 -0.22 -15.13 -17.69
CA LEU A 54 0.70 -15.52 -16.62
C LEU A 54 1.77 -16.51 -17.11
N HIS A 55 1.42 -17.38 -18.05
CA HIS A 55 2.34 -18.32 -18.70
C HIS A 55 3.53 -17.61 -19.40
N GLN A 56 3.28 -16.51 -20.11
CA GLN A 56 4.33 -15.72 -20.76
C GLN A 56 5.24 -15.06 -19.71
N ILE A 57 4.65 -14.54 -18.63
CA ILE A 57 5.40 -13.89 -17.55
C ILE A 57 6.29 -14.87 -16.81
N MET A 58 5.78 -16.07 -16.48
CA MET A 58 6.52 -17.10 -15.77
C MET A 58 7.67 -17.69 -16.59
N VAL A 59 7.46 -17.88 -17.91
CA VAL A 59 8.50 -18.40 -18.82
C VAL A 59 9.58 -17.35 -19.10
N GLY A 60 9.24 -16.06 -19.10
CA GLY A 60 10.18 -14.96 -19.36
C GLY A 60 11.22 -14.69 -18.26
N GLY A 61 11.22 -15.48 -17.19
CA GLY A 61 12.21 -15.42 -16.11
C GLY A 61 11.80 -14.52 -14.94
N PRO A 62 12.71 -14.30 -13.98
CA PRO A 62 12.38 -13.64 -12.71
C PRO A 62 12.08 -12.13 -12.86
N LEU A 63 12.55 -11.51 -13.94
CA LEU A 63 12.41 -10.07 -14.17
C LEU A 63 11.16 -9.76 -15.00
N VAL A 64 9.99 -9.81 -14.34
CA VAL A 64 8.66 -9.60 -14.94
C VAL A 64 8.59 -8.35 -15.83
N HIS A 65 9.24 -7.25 -15.42
CA HIS A 65 9.25 -6.00 -16.19
C HIS A 65 9.95 -6.13 -17.56
N ARG A 66 11.00 -6.96 -17.68
CA ARG A 66 11.69 -7.21 -18.96
C ARG A 66 10.80 -8.00 -19.90
N THR A 67 10.15 -9.05 -19.40
CA THR A 67 9.18 -9.83 -20.18
C THR A 67 8.04 -8.94 -20.70
N MET A 68 7.52 -8.03 -19.86
CA MET A 68 6.50 -7.08 -20.29
C MET A 68 7.02 -6.11 -21.36
N ALA A 69 8.25 -5.60 -21.21
CA ALA A 69 8.85 -4.73 -22.22
C ALA A 69 9.06 -5.45 -23.56
N ASP A 70 9.49 -6.71 -23.54
CA ASP A 70 9.68 -7.53 -24.74
C ASP A 70 8.36 -7.80 -25.46
N LEU A 71 7.31 -8.12 -24.70
CA LEU A 71 5.96 -8.29 -25.24
C LEU A 71 5.46 -7.00 -25.88
N ALA A 72 5.64 -5.86 -25.23
CA ALA A 72 5.23 -4.57 -25.77
C ALA A 72 5.99 -4.21 -27.06
N ARG A 73 7.30 -4.46 -27.11
CA ARG A 73 8.12 -4.25 -28.32
C ARG A 73 7.69 -5.14 -29.48
N ARG A 74 7.40 -6.42 -29.23
CA ARG A 74 6.93 -7.36 -30.27
C ARG A 74 5.58 -6.98 -30.87
N LEU A 75 4.73 -6.32 -30.09
CA LEU A 75 3.40 -5.88 -30.51
C LEU A 75 3.40 -4.46 -31.11
N ASP A 76 4.54 -3.77 -31.08
CA ASP A 76 4.67 -2.35 -31.44
C ASP A 76 3.56 -1.49 -30.83
N ALA A 77 3.26 -1.74 -29.55
CA ALA A 77 2.11 -1.17 -28.87
C ALA A 77 2.56 -0.22 -27.75
N PRO A 78 2.17 1.08 -27.77
CA PRO A 78 2.48 2.03 -26.70
C PRO A 78 1.72 1.74 -25.40
N LEU A 79 0.57 1.06 -25.52
CA LEU A 79 -0.25 0.52 -24.45
C LEU A 79 -0.62 -0.92 -24.79
N MET A 80 -0.40 -1.85 -23.86
CA MET A 80 -0.81 -3.24 -24.01
C MET A 80 -1.72 -3.72 -22.88
N SER A 81 -2.69 -4.56 -23.21
CA SER A 81 -3.57 -5.21 -22.23
C SER A 81 -3.07 -6.60 -21.89
N LEU A 82 -2.85 -6.84 -20.59
CA LEU A 82 -2.51 -8.13 -20.03
C LEU A 82 -3.62 -8.65 -19.10
N ARG A 83 -3.69 -9.98 -18.98
CA ARG A 83 -4.54 -10.63 -17.99
C ARG A 83 -3.68 -11.55 -17.13
N LEU A 84 -3.56 -11.27 -15.83
CA LEU A 84 -2.79 -12.10 -14.90
C LEU A 84 -3.79 -12.83 -14.00
N GLY A 85 -4.15 -14.06 -14.37
CA GLY A 85 -5.27 -14.78 -13.75
C GLY A 85 -6.60 -14.06 -13.97
N GLU A 86 -7.17 -13.53 -12.90
CA GLU A 86 -8.40 -12.73 -12.91
C GLU A 86 -8.13 -11.23 -13.05
N LEU A 87 -6.91 -10.77 -12.76
CA LEU A 87 -6.53 -9.37 -12.84
C LEU A 87 -6.39 -8.90 -14.28
N ARG A 88 -6.98 -7.74 -14.57
CA ARG A 88 -6.76 -7.01 -15.83
C ARG A 88 -5.72 -5.94 -15.58
N VAL A 89 -4.65 -5.97 -16.37
CA VAL A 89 -3.52 -5.05 -16.26
C VAL A 89 -3.36 -4.34 -17.59
N VAL A 90 -3.10 -3.04 -17.54
CA VAL A 90 -2.68 -2.26 -18.71
C VAL A 90 -1.24 -1.83 -18.46
N VAL A 91 -0.38 -2.06 -19.44
CA VAL A 91 1.04 -1.68 -19.36
C VAL A 91 1.28 -0.58 -20.36
N ALA A 92 1.79 0.55 -19.87
CA ALA A 92 2.32 1.63 -20.69
C ALA A 92 3.81 1.40 -20.92
N SER A 93 4.20 1.35 -22.19
CA SER A 93 5.54 0.97 -22.67
C SER A 93 6.21 2.10 -23.47
N SER A 94 5.57 3.26 -23.58
CA SER A 94 6.11 4.45 -24.24
C SER A 94 6.07 5.66 -23.31
N ALA A 95 6.93 6.65 -23.59
CA ALA A 95 6.97 7.91 -22.85
C ALA A 95 5.64 8.67 -22.95
N ASP A 96 5.02 8.69 -24.13
CA ASP A 96 3.74 9.37 -24.36
C ASP A 96 2.60 8.70 -23.59
N ALA A 97 2.50 7.37 -23.62
CA ALA A 97 1.52 6.65 -22.82
C ALA A 97 1.72 6.86 -21.31
N ALA A 98 2.97 6.86 -20.84
CA ALA A 98 3.29 7.14 -19.45
C ALA A 98 2.90 8.58 -19.07
N ARG A 99 3.15 9.56 -19.96
CA ARG A 99 2.75 10.96 -19.76
C ARG A 99 1.24 11.11 -19.68
N GLU A 100 0.49 10.43 -20.56
CA GLU A 100 -0.97 10.46 -20.54
C GLU A 100 -1.55 9.93 -19.22
N ILE A 101 -0.97 8.86 -18.67
CA ILE A 101 -1.43 8.26 -17.41
C ILE A 101 -1.00 9.09 -16.19
N THR A 102 0.24 9.60 -16.19
CA THR A 102 0.85 10.20 -14.99
C THR A 102 0.76 11.73 -14.93
N LYS A 103 0.33 12.39 -16.02
CA LYS A 103 0.10 13.84 -16.06
C LYS A 103 -1.30 14.20 -16.55
N THR A 104 -1.69 13.74 -17.73
CA THR A 104 -2.96 14.17 -18.35
C THR A 104 -4.17 13.63 -17.58
N HIS A 105 -4.12 12.37 -17.16
CA HIS A 105 -5.19 11.67 -16.45
C HIS A 105 -4.77 11.22 -15.04
N ASP A 106 -3.83 11.93 -14.43
CA ASP A 106 -3.16 11.53 -13.18
C ASP A 106 -4.14 11.24 -12.03
N VAL A 107 -5.19 12.06 -11.86
CA VAL A 107 -6.23 11.87 -10.83
C VAL A 107 -7.03 10.58 -11.05
N ALA A 108 -7.34 10.23 -12.30
CA ALA A 108 -8.08 9.01 -12.62
C ALA A 108 -7.28 7.74 -12.31
N PHE A 109 -5.95 7.82 -12.41
CA PHE A 109 -5.01 6.72 -12.13
C PHE A 109 -4.29 6.83 -10.77
N ALA A 110 -4.66 7.82 -9.94
CA ALA A 110 -3.97 8.07 -8.67
C ALA A 110 -4.24 6.99 -7.61
N THR A 111 -5.39 6.30 -7.69
CA THR A 111 -5.77 5.27 -6.72
C THR A 111 -5.10 3.95 -7.03
N ARG A 112 -4.40 3.40 -6.03
CA ARG A 112 -3.74 2.09 -6.12
C ARG A 112 -4.72 0.99 -5.70
N PRO A 113 -5.09 0.05 -6.58
CA PRO A 113 -5.93 -1.07 -6.20
C PRO A 113 -5.19 -1.97 -5.21
N TRP A 114 -5.83 -2.31 -4.09
CA TRP A 114 -5.24 -3.20 -3.12
C TRP A 114 -5.41 -4.65 -3.52
N SER A 115 -4.32 -5.39 -3.40
CA SER A 115 -4.30 -6.84 -3.45
C SER A 115 -4.88 -7.42 -2.13
N SER A 116 -5.13 -8.74 -2.08
CA SER A 116 -5.58 -9.38 -0.83
C SER A 116 -4.48 -9.32 0.23
N THR A 117 -3.23 -9.52 -0.18
CA THR A 117 -2.03 -9.38 0.65
C THR A 117 -1.91 -7.96 1.23
N ILE A 118 -2.08 -6.92 0.42
CA ILE A 118 -1.99 -5.52 0.88
C ILE A 118 -3.11 -5.18 1.87
N ARG A 119 -4.33 -5.69 1.66
CA ARG A 119 -5.45 -5.51 2.59
C ARG A 119 -5.13 -6.02 4.00
N VAL A 120 -4.49 -7.18 4.08
CA VAL A 120 -4.05 -7.76 5.35
C VAL A 120 -2.94 -6.92 5.98
N LEU A 121 -1.98 -6.47 5.19
CA LEU A 121 -0.84 -5.68 5.68
C LEU A 121 -1.24 -4.25 6.14
N MET A 122 -2.44 -3.80 5.81
CA MET A 122 -2.93 -2.45 6.11
C MET A 122 -4.21 -2.49 6.97
N SER A 123 -4.43 -3.57 7.72
CA SER A 123 -5.70 -3.78 8.44
C SER A 123 -5.98 -2.74 9.52
N ASP A 124 -4.95 -2.23 10.18
CA ASP A 124 -5.05 -1.27 11.30
C ASP A 124 -4.83 0.19 10.89
N GLY A 125 -4.82 0.47 9.59
CA GLY A 125 -4.71 1.82 9.08
C GLY A 125 -3.96 1.90 7.76
N VAL A 126 -4.13 3.05 7.11
CA VAL A 126 -3.58 3.28 5.78
C VAL A 126 -2.55 4.39 5.85
N GLY A 127 -1.30 4.06 5.54
CA GLY A 127 -0.23 5.05 5.36
C GLY A 127 -0.37 5.84 4.05
N LEU A 128 0.52 6.81 3.84
CA LEU A 128 0.52 7.66 2.64
C LEU A 128 0.67 6.86 1.33
N VAL A 129 1.43 5.76 1.35
CA VAL A 129 1.81 5.00 0.14
C VAL A 129 0.63 4.24 -0.48
N PHE A 130 -0.28 3.73 0.34
CA PHE A 130 -1.40 2.90 -0.10
C PHE A 130 -2.77 3.58 0.07
N ALA A 131 -2.84 4.78 0.65
CA ALA A 131 -4.08 5.52 0.79
C ALA A 131 -4.74 5.81 -0.57
N PRO A 132 -6.04 5.48 -0.74
CA PRO A 132 -6.79 5.87 -1.93
C PRO A 132 -6.74 7.38 -2.12
N TYR A 133 -6.72 7.83 -3.37
CA TYR A 133 -6.69 9.26 -3.65
C TYR A 133 -7.98 9.92 -3.15
N GLY A 134 -7.84 11.03 -2.43
CA GLY A 134 -8.94 11.75 -1.80
C GLY A 134 -8.45 12.83 -0.86
N ALA A 135 -9.38 13.47 -0.13
CA ALA A 135 -9.05 14.56 0.79
C ALA A 135 -8.02 14.14 1.86
N LEU A 136 -8.22 12.96 2.48
CA LEU A 136 -7.29 12.41 3.47
C LEU A 136 -5.88 12.21 2.89
N TRP A 137 -5.76 11.58 1.72
CA TRP A 137 -4.46 11.38 1.07
C TRP A 137 -3.77 12.70 0.75
N ARG A 138 -4.51 13.70 0.25
CA ARG A 138 -3.96 15.05 -0.05
C ARG A 138 -3.45 15.72 1.22
N GLN A 139 -4.16 15.59 2.33
CA GLN A 139 -3.76 16.12 3.62
C GLN A 139 -2.50 15.41 4.16
N LEU A 140 -2.48 14.07 4.15
CA LEU A 140 -1.31 13.28 4.55
C LEU A 140 -0.09 13.62 3.70
N ARG A 141 -0.26 13.76 2.38
CA ARG A 141 0.81 14.16 1.46
C ARG A 141 1.33 15.56 1.78
N LYS A 142 0.43 16.52 2.05
CA LYS A 142 0.83 17.88 2.42
C LYS A 142 1.67 17.88 3.70
N ILE A 143 1.21 17.17 4.74
CA ILE A 143 1.96 17.02 6.00
C ILE A 143 3.33 16.40 5.73
N ALA A 144 3.39 15.30 4.99
CA ALA A 144 4.66 14.62 4.68
C ALA A 144 5.63 15.54 3.93
N VAL A 145 5.18 16.26 2.90
CA VAL A 145 6.03 17.16 2.11
C VAL A 145 6.54 18.34 2.94
N VAL A 146 5.67 18.96 3.75
CA VAL A 146 6.03 20.16 4.51
C VAL A 146 6.89 19.84 5.72
N GLU A 147 6.51 18.81 6.48
CA GLU A 147 7.08 18.54 7.79
C GLU A 147 8.23 17.53 7.73
N LEU A 148 8.11 16.50 6.88
CA LEU A 148 9.04 15.36 6.85
C LEU A 148 10.05 15.44 5.70
N LEU A 149 9.64 15.95 4.54
CA LEU A 149 10.41 15.90 3.28
C LEU A 149 10.80 17.30 2.77
N SER A 150 10.71 18.33 3.59
CA SER A 150 11.16 19.67 3.20
C SER A 150 12.67 19.74 3.09
N ALA A 151 13.20 20.63 2.23
CA ALA A 151 14.64 20.78 2.04
C ALA A 151 15.38 21.04 3.37
N ARG A 152 14.78 21.87 4.25
CA ARG A 152 15.30 22.13 5.59
C ARG A 152 15.38 20.86 6.44
N ARG A 153 14.33 20.03 6.42
CA ARG A 153 14.30 18.77 7.18
C ARG A 153 15.29 17.74 6.62
N VAL A 154 15.39 17.62 5.29
CA VAL A 154 16.40 16.73 4.67
C VAL A 154 17.83 17.19 5.03
N GLN A 155 18.06 18.50 5.12
CA GLN A 155 19.34 19.07 5.55
C GLN A 155 19.65 18.84 7.02
N SER A 156 18.65 18.82 7.93
CA SER A 156 18.91 18.54 9.35
C SER A 156 19.46 17.12 9.57
N PHE A 157 19.06 16.15 8.75
CA PHE A 157 19.61 14.78 8.79
C PHE A 157 20.98 14.61 8.11
N ARG A 158 21.69 15.72 7.85
CA ARG A 158 23.03 15.68 7.26
C ARG A 158 24.01 14.89 8.13
N ARG A 159 24.00 15.11 9.46
CA ARG A 159 24.89 14.40 10.39
C ARG A 159 24.74 12.89 10.28
N ILE A 160 23.51 12.39 10.28
CA ILE A 160 23.21 10.95 10.15
C ILE A 160 23.87 10.38 8.89
N ARG A 161 23.74 11.07 7.75
CA ARG A 161 24.33 10.60 6.49
C ARG A 161 25.86 10.63 6.52
N GLU A 162 26.45 11.68 7.08
CA GLU A 162 27.91 11.80 7.22
C GLU A 162 28.47 10.69 8.14
N ASP A 163 27.78 10.42 9.26
CA ASP A 163 28.11 9.32 10.17
C ASP A 163 28.06 7.95 9.46
N GLU A 164 26.96 7.66 8.72
CA GLU A 164 26.86 6.37 8.00
C GLU A 164 27.93 6.22 6.93
N VAL A 165 28.18 7.28 6.16
CA VAL A 165 29.23 7.25 5.12
C VAL A 165 30.59 7.05 5.77
N GLY A 166 30.87 7.68 6.91
CA GLY A 166 32.08 7.46 7.69
C GLY A 166 32.24 5.99 8.10
N ARG A 167 31.16 5.36 8.61
CA ARG A 167 31.14 3.93 8.95
C ARG A 167 31.41 3.04 7.74
N LEU A 168 30.79 3.35 6.60
CA LEU A 168 31.01 2.61 5.36
C LEU A 168 32.49 2.68 4.93
N VAL A 169 33.07 3.88 4.88
CA VAL A 169 34.46 4.10 4.46
C VAL A 169 35.42 3.39 5.41
N ALA A 170 35.21 3.52 6.72
CA ALA A 170 36.03 2.84 7.71
C ALA A 170 35.95 1.31 7.56
N ALA A 171 34.77 0.76 7.32
CA ALA A 171 34.59 -0.69 7.15
C ALA A 171 35.18 -1.23 5.84
N VAL A 172 35.25 -0.40 4.80
CA VAL A 172 35.96 -0.73 3.55
C VAL A 172 37.48 -0.63 3.74
N ALA A 173 37.96 0.41 4.42
CA ALA A 173 39.39 0.61 4.69
C ALA A 173 39.98 -0.46 5.62
N ALA A 174 39.16 -0.98 6.55
CA ALA A 174 39.55 -2.07 7.45
C ALA A 174 39.53 -3.46 6.78
N ALA A 175 39.00 -3.58 5.56
CA ALA A 175 38.94 -4.86 4.87
C ALA A 175 40.36 -5.31 4.44
N PRO A 176 40.72 -6.60 4.60
CA PRO A 176 42.01 -7.11 4.15
C PRO A 176 42.22 -6.89 2.65
N ALA A 177 43.42 -6.48 2.24
CA ALA A 177 43.74 -6.15 0.84
C ALA A 177 43.49 -7.30 -0.15
N ALA A 178 43.46 -8.54 0.32
CA ALA A 178 43.23 -9.74 -0.50
C ALA A 178 41.76 -10.21 -0.53
N GLN A 179 40.83 -9.54 0.18
CA GLN A 179 39.44 -9.98 0.29
C GLN A 179 38.51 -9.07 -0.52
N PRO A 180 37.70 -9.62 -1.46
CA PRO A 180 36.72 -8.83 -2.17
C PRO A 180 35.64 -8.33 -1.19
N VAL A 181 35.33 -7.04 -1.28
CA VAL A 181 34.31 -6.41 -0.44
C VAL A 181 32.99 -6.30 -1.21
N ASN A 182 31.90 -6.80 -0.63
CA ASN A 182 30.56 -6.62 -1.19
C ASN A 182 30.04 -5.20 -0.93
N VAL A 183 30.34 -4.27 -1.83
CA VAL A 183 29.91 -2.88 -1.72
C VAL A 183 28.39 -2.74 -1.79
N SER A 184 27.70 -3.60 -2.54
CA SER A 184 26.23 -3.54 -2.68
C SER A 184 25.52 -3.77 -1.35
N GLU A 185 25.95 -4.77 -0.60
CA GLU A 185 25.42 -5.08 0.73
C GLU A 185 25.71 -3.95 1.72
N ARG A 186 26.93 -3.39 1.70
CA ARG A 186 27.29 -2.29 2.60
C ARG A 186 26.52 -1.00 2.29
N ILE A 187 26.27 -0.71 1.01
CA ILE A 187 25.43 0.43 0.61
C ILE A 187 23.97 0.19 1.02
N ALA A 188 23.46 -1.04 0.87
CA ALA A 188 22.10 -1.38 1.30
C ALA A 188 21.94 -1.20 2.83
N ALA A 189 22.94 -1.60 3.61
CA ALA A 189 23.00 -1.34 5.04
C ALA A 189 23.02 0.16 5.35
N LEU A 190 23.91 0.92 4.72
CA LEU A 190 23.99 2.39 4.87
C LEU A 190 22.64 3.09 4.61
N ILE A 191 21.93 2.71 3.54
CA ILE A 191 20.63 3.31 3.20
C ILE A 191 19.58 2.94 4.26
N SER A 192 19.52 1.68 4.66
CA SER A 192 18.56 1.18 5.65
C SER A 192 18.81 1.81 7.02
N ASP A 193 20.07 1.90 7.42
CA ASP A 193 20.50 2.49 8.68
C ASP A 193 20.23 3.98 8.72
N SER A 194 20.57 4.71 7.66
CA SER A 194 20.23 6.13 7.50
C SER A 194 18.73 6.38 7.63
N ALA A 195 17.92 5.56 6.94
CA ALA A 195 16.48 5.69 6.92
C ALA A 195 15.88 5.45 8.32
N VAL A 196 16.28 4.39 9.01
CA VAL A 196 15.73 4.08 10.34
C VAL A 196 16.16 5.10 11.38
N ARG A 197 17.43 5.53 11.38
CA ARG A 197 17.89 6.61 12.27
C ARG A 197 17.14 7.92 12.02
N THR A 198 16.78 8.20 10.77
CA THR A 198 15.97 9.37 10.43
C THR A 198 14.52 9.23 10.91
N ILE A 199 13.95 8.02 10.84
CA ILE A 199 12.53 7.78 11.15
C ILE A 199 12.28 7.66 12.65
N ILE A 200 13.07 6.83 13.36
CA ILE A 200 12.83 6.41 14.77
C ILE A 200 13.99 6.83 15.70
N GLY A 201 15.00 7.52 15.16
CA GLY A 201 16.16 7.95 15.94
C GLY A 201 17.15 6.83 16.29
N ASP A 202 18.20 7.22 17.02
CA ASP A 202 19.34 6.35 17.36
C ASP A 202 19.09 5.47 18.59
N ARG A 203 18.01 5.73 19.32
CA ARG A 203 17.78 5.20 20.66
C ARG A 203 16.62 4.21 20.72
N PHE A 204 16.15 3.71 19.60
CA PHE A 204 15.08 2.70 19.57
C PHE A 204 15.67 1.32 19.87
N GLU A 205 15.26 0.71 20.98
CA GLU A 205 15.86 -0.54 21.49
C GLU A 205 15.64 -1.74 20.56
N ARG A 206 14.52 -1.76 19.83
CA ARG A 206 14.11 -2.86 18.95
C ARG A 206 14.33 -2.54 17.47
N ARG A 207 15.36 -1.75 17.18
CA ARG A 207 15.72 -1.26 15.83
C ARG A 207 15.90 -2.38 14.81
N ASP A 208 16.67 -3.40 15.16
CA ASP A 208 17.00 -4.46 14.22
C ASP A 208 15.77 -5.32 13.91
N GLU A 209 14.93 -5.59 14.90
CA GLU A 209 13.63 -6.25 14.69
C GLU A 209 12.71 -5.45 13.76
N PHE A 210 12.75 -4.12 13.82
CA PHE A 210 11.99 -3.23 12.92
C PHE A 210 12.53 -3.26 11.50
N LEU A 211 13.86 -3.25 11.32
CA LEU A 211 14.49 -3.40 10.02
C LEU A 211 14.13 -4.74 9.37
N GLU A 212 14.20 -5.83 10.14
CA GLU A 212 13.79 -7.15 9.68
C GLU A 212 12.30 -7.18 9.27
N GLY A 213 11.43 -6.62 10.11
CA GLY A 213 10.00 -6.53 9.82
C GLY A 213 9.68 -5.68 8.59
N LEU A 214 10.42 -4.60 8.36
CA LEU A 214 10.29 -3.77 7.17
C LEU A 214 10.77 -4.50 5.91
N ALA A 215 11.94 -5.13 5.96
CA ALA A 215 12.49 -5.92 4.86
C ALA A 215 11.55 -7.08 4.48
N GLU A 216 10.98 -7.73 5.49
CA GLU A 216 9.98 -8.78 5.32
C GLU A 216 8.70 -8.25 4.67
N GLY A 217 8.20 -7.10 5.12
CA GLY A 217 7.06 -6.41 4.49
C GLY A 217 7.31 -6.07 3.01
N ILE A 218 8.49 -5.56 2.68
CA ILE A 218 8.89 -5.27 1.29
C ILE A 218 8.88 -6.55 0.45
N LYS A 219 9.44 -7.65 0.98
CA LYS A 219 9.45 -8.94 0.30
C LYS A 219 8.03 -9.45 0.03
N ILE A 220 7.15 -9.41 1.02
CA ILE A 220 5.74 -9.83 0.88
C ILE A 220 5.01 -9.00 -0.18
N THR A 221 5.20 -7.68 -0.18
CA THR A 221 4.50 -6.76 -1.09
C THR A 221 5.06 -6.74 -2.52
N SER A 222 6.33 -7.13 -2.70
CA SER A 222 6.99 -7.15 -4.00
C SER A 222 6.55 -8.31 -4.92
N GLY A 223 5.97 -9.36 -4.35
CA GLY A 223 5.52 -10.55 -5.09
C GLY A 223 4.03 -10.56 -5.40
N PHE A 224 3.63 -11.39 -6.37
CA PHE A 224 2.23 -11.74 -6.59
C PHE A 224 1.91 -13.05 -5.87
N SER A 225 1.01 -13.04 -4.88
CA SER A 225 0.48 -14.29 -4.33
C SER A 225 -0.61 -14.86 -5.23
N LEU A 226 -0.91 -16.16 -5.10
CA LEU A 226 -2.05 -16.78 -5.79
C LEU A 226 -3.38 -16.11 -5.42
N GLY A 227 -3.53 -15.67 -4.16
CA GLY A 227 -4.69 -14.91 -3.71
C GLY A 227 -4.77 -13.50 -4.29
N ASP A 228 -3.67 -12.94 -4.77
CA ASP A 228 -3.67 -11.65 -5.48
C ASP A 228 -4.09 -11.84 -6.95
N LEU A 229 -3.67 -12.94 -7.58
CA LEU A 229 -3.99 -13.25 -8.98
C LEU A 229 -5.40 -13.81 -9.19
N PHE A 230 -5.95 -14.52 -8.19
CA PHE A 230 -7.26 -15.17 -8.22
C PHE A 230 -8.09 -14.80 -6.98
N PRO A 231 -8.47 -13.52 -6.81
CA PRO A 231 -9.21 -13.05 -5.64
C PRO A 231 -10.55 -13.75 -5.43
N SER A 232 -11.16 -14.33 -6.47
CA SER A 232 -12.42 -15.08 -6.31
C SER A 232 -12.25 -16.45 -5.62
N SER A 233 -11.04 -17.01 -5.58
CA SER A 233 -10.77 -18.35 -5.10
C SER A 233 -10.24 -18.35 -3.67
N ARG A 234 -11.04 -18.82 -2.71
CA ARG A 234 -10.61 -18.98 -1.31
C ARG A 234 -9.43 -19.95 -1.17
N LEU A 235 -9.38 -20.98 -2.01
CA LEU A 235 -8.29 -21.95 -2.01
C LEU A 235 -6.97 -21.29 -2.45
N ALA A 236 -7.00 -20.43 -3.47
CA ALA A 236 -5.81 -19.71 -3.94
C ALA A 236 -5.22 -18.81 -2.85
N SER A 237 -6.08 -18.16 -2.05
CA SER A 237 -5.68 -17.35 -0.89
C SER A 237 -5.11 -18.15 0.27
N PHE A 238 -5.45 -19.43 0.39
CA PHE A 238 -4.98 -20.32 1.47
C PHE A 238 -3.67 -21.03 1.13
N VAL A 239 -3.54 -21.52 -0.12
CA VAL A 239 -2.42 -22.37 -0.56
C VAL A 239 -1.06 -21.65 -0.51
N GLY A 240 -1.03 -20.33 -0.71
CA GLY A 240 0.23 -19.59 -0.85
C GLY A 240 0.98 -19.26 0.45
N GLY A 241 0.36 -19.42 1.63
CA GLY A 241 0.95 -19.01 2.93
C GLY A 241 1.24 -17.51 3.08
N THR A 242 1.18 -16.73 2.00
CA THR A 242 1.49 -15.30 1.94
C THR A 242 0.57 -14.50 2.86
N THR A 243 -0.72 -14.84 2.92
CA THR A 243 -1.69 -14.21 3.83
C THR A 243 -1.25 -14.33 5.28
N ARG A 244 -0.91 -15.55 5.75
CA ARG A 244 -0.45 -15.79 7.12
C ARG A 244 0.86 -15.05 7.42
N ARG A 245 1.77 -15.02 6.46
CA ARG A 245 3.04 -14.30 6.56
C ARG A 245 2.82 -12.78 6.61
N ALA A 246 1.87 -12.26 5.83
CA ALA A 246 1.44 -10.86 5.86
C ALA A 246 0.79 -10.50 7.20
N GLU A 247 -0.08 -11.34 7.75
CA GLU A 247 -0.69 -11.13 9.08
C GLU A 247 0.37 -11.10 10.19
N ALA A 248 1.29 -12.06 10.19
CA ALA A 248 2.35 -12.12 11.18
C ALA A 248 3.27 -10.89 11.09
N ASN A 249 3.65 -10.50 9.87
CA ASN A 249 4.45 -9.33 9.61
C ASN A 249 3.73 -8.03 10.00
N HIS A 250 2.44 -7.93 9.70
CA HIS A 250 1.59 -6.80 10.08
C HIS A 250 1.55 -6.64 11.60
N ARG A 251 1.22 -7.71 12.33
CA ARG A 251 1.18 -7.68 13.80
C ARG A 251 2.52 -7.26 14.41
N LYS A 252 3.63 -7.86 13.96
CA LYS A 252 4.98 -7.53 14.46
C LYS A 252 5.33 -6.06 14.19
N ASN A 253 5.13 -5.58 12.96
CA ASN A 253 5.46 -4.20 12.62
C ASN A 253 4.58 -3.19 13.35
N PHE A 254 3.28 -3.47 13.50
CA PHE A 254 2.37 -2.59 14.24
C PHE A 254 2.78 -2.51 15.72
N GLU A 255 3.11 -3.64 16.35
CA GLU A 255 3.63 -3.67 17.73
C GLU A 255 4.92 -2.85 17.87
N LEU A 256 5.85 -2.98 16.92
CA LEU A 256 7.11 -2.24 16.94
C LEU A 256 6.90 -0.72 16.78
N ILE A 257 5.98 -0.31 15.90
CA ILE A 257 5.61 1.10 15.73
C ILE A 257 4.97 1.65 17.01
N GLU A 258 4.06 0.91 17.65
CA GLU A 258 3.46 1.31 18.92
C GLU A 258 4.51 1.41 20.04
N CYS A 259 5.47 0.48 20.09
CA CYS A 259 6.60 0.54 21.01
C CYS A 259 7.44 1.79 20.79
N ALA A 260 7.77 2.10 19.53
CA ALA A 260 8.48 3.31 19.17
C ALA A 260 7.71 4.57 19.59
N LEU A 261 6.41 4.64 19.28
CA LEU A 261 5.57 5.78 19.66
C LEU A 261 5.54 6.00 21.17
N ARG A 262 5.36 4.94 21.97
CA ARG A 262 5.38 5.04 23.44
C ARG A 262 6.72 5.56 23.96
N GLN A 263 7.83 5.04 23.45
CA GLN A 263 9.17 5.46 23.87
C GLN A 263 9.41 6.96 23.59
N HIS A 264 8.93 7.48 22.45
CA HIS A 264 9.00 8.92 22.14
C HIS A 264 8.09 9.75 23.05
N GLU A 265 6.87 9.28 23.33
CA GLU A 265 5.94 9.96 24.26
C GLU A 265 6.51 10.06 25.68
N GLU A 266 7.09 8.97 26.21
CA GLU A 266 7.71 8.93 27.54
C GLU A 266 8.90 9.87 27.65
N ARG A 267 9.78 9.90 26.64
CA ARG A 267 10.92 10.83 26.59
C ARG A 267 10.48 12.28 26.57
N ARG A 268 9.47 12.59 25.77
CA ARG A 268 8.90 13.94 25.69
C ARG A 268 8.30 14.36 27.03
N ALA A 269 7.65 13.44 27.75
CA ALA A 269 7.12 13.68 29.09
C ALA A 269 8.23 13.90 30.14
N ALA A 270 9.37 13.21 29.99
CA ALA A 270 10.54 13.36 30.86
C ALA A 270 11.32 14.67 30.64
N GLY A 271 10.88 15.54 29.72
CA GLY A 271 11.53 16.83 29.46
C GLY A 271 12.87 16.71 28.74
N ALA A 272 13.14 15.59 28.08
CA ALA A 272 14.31 15.44 27.23
C ALA A 272 14.22 16.47 26.09
N VAL A 273 15.02 17.53 26.17
CA VAL A 273 15.21 18.50 25.09
C VAL A 273 16.07 17.81 24.05
N ASP A 274 15.48 17.48 22.91
CA ASP A 274 16.15 16.75 21.86
C ASP A 274 16.72 17.72 20.82
N ASP A 275 18.06 17.73 20.69
CA ASP A 275 18.74 18.51 19.65
C ASP A 275 18.54 17.91 18.24
N ASP A 276 18.08 16.65 18.14
CA ASP A 276 17.95 15.90 16.88
C ASP A 276 16.53 15.32 16.67
N GLU A 277 15.51 16.18 16.61
CA GLU A 277 14.11 15.78 16.36
C GLU A 277 13.96 14.87 15.10
N ASP A 278 13.50 13.63 15.32
CA ASP A 278 13.24 12.64 14.25
C ASP A 278 11.83 12.72 13.65
N LEU A 279 11.55 11.90 12.63
CA LEU A 279 10.26 11.96 11.95
C LEU A 279 9.07 11.53 12.82
N VAL A 280 9.26 10.62 13.78
CA VAL A 280 8.21 10.21 14.72
C VAL A 280 7.88 11.38 15.64
N ASP A 281 8.87 12.09 16.16
CA ASP A 281 8.67 13.29 16.98
C ASP A 281 7.92 14.39 16.23
N VAL A 282 8.28 14.63 14.97
CA VAL A 282 7.55 15.57 14.10
C VAL A 282 6.08 15.18 13.96
N LEU A 283 5.80 13.90 13.70
CA LEU A 283 4.43 13.39 13.58
C LEU A 283 3.65 13.52 14.88
N LEU A 284 4.27 13.24 16.03
CA LEU A 284 3.68 13.42 17.35
C LEU A 284 3.36 14.89 17.65
N ARG A 285 4.26 15.82 17.27
CA ARG A 285 4.05 17.26 17.38
C ARG A 285 2.87 17.72 16.52
N VAL A 286 2.82 17.32 15.24
CA VAL A 286 1.72 17.65 14.33
C VAL A 286 0.39 17.12 14.87
N ARG A 287 0.36 15.86 15.34
CA ARG A 287 -0.82 15.26 15.96
C ARG A 287 -1.30 16.04 17.18
N SER A 288 -0.37 16.49 18.02
CA SER A 288 -0.67 17.29 19.21
C SER A 288 -1.24 18.67 18.83
N LEU A 289 -0.63 19.34 17.85
CA LEU A 289 -1.12 20.63 17.34
C LEU A 289 -2.53 20.50 16.76
N LEU A 290 -2.79 19.49 15.93
CA LEU A 290 -4.11 19.23 15.35
C LEU A 290 -5.16 18.97 16.43
N ARG A 291 -4.82 18.20 17.48
CA ARG A 291 -5.72 17.98 18.63
C ARG A 291 -6.03 19.28 19.38
N LEU A 292 -5.05 20.16 19.54
CA LEU A 292 -5.23 21.46 20.20
C LEU A 292 -6.11 22.41 19.38
N LEU A 293 -5.91 22.46 18.06
CA LEU A 293 -6.75 23.25 17.16
C LEU A 293 -8.20 22.76 17.19
N HIS A 294 -8.41 21.43 17.08
CA HIS A 294 -9.73 20.85 17.17
C HIS A 294 -10.41 21.12 18.52
N ARG A 295 -9.66 21.05 19.63
CA ARG A 295 -10.17 21.39 20.97
C ARG A 295 -10.52 22.87 21.11
N ARG A 296 -9.79 23.78 20.44
CA ARG A 296 -10.08 25.23 20.44
C ARG A 296 -11.27 25.60 19.56
N GLU A 297 -11.55 24.84 18.49
CA GLU A 297 -12.69 25.06 17.60
C GLU A 297 -14.01 24.48 18.13
N ALA A 298 -13.97 23.45 18.99
CA ALA A 298 -15.17 22.83 19.56
C ALA A 298 -16.09 23.81 20.35
N PRO A 299 -15.57 24.75 21.16
CA PRO A 299 -16.38 25.78 21.81
C PRO A 299 -16.98 26.80 20.84
N LEU A 300 -16.28 27.14 19.75
CA LEU A 300 -16.73 28.12 18.75
C LEU A 300 -17.94 27.60 17.95
N ARG A 301 -17.97 26.30 17.62
CA ARG A 301 -19.15 25.67 17.00
C ARG A 301 -20.36 25.65 17.94
N HIS A 302 -20.15 25.56 19.26
CA HIS A 302 -21.23 25.60 20.23
C HIS A 302 -21.78 27.01 20.49
N HIS A 303 -21.02 28.06 20.17
CA HIS A 303 -21.49 29.45 20.18
C HIS A 303 -22.16 29.89 18.87
N LEU A 304 -21.68 29.41 17.71
CA LEU A 304 -22.33 29.69 16.43
C LEU A 304 -23.72 29.03 16.30
N HIS A 305 -23.94 27.85 16.88
CA HIS A 305 -25.29 27.26 16.99
C HIS A 305 -26.22 27.98 17.98
N ARG A 306 -25.69 28.86 18.83
CA ARG A 306 -26.45 29.61 19.84
C ARG A 306 -26.74 31.06 19.42
N CYS A 307 -26.22 31.50 18.27
CA CYS A 307 -26.48 32.79 17.64
C CYS A 307 -27.34 32.65 16.38
N SER A 308 -28.31 31.73 16.37
CA SER A 308 -29.42 31.77 15.41
C SER A 308 -30.64 32.38 16.11
N PRO A 309 -31.16 33.54 15.65
CA PRO A 309 -32.32 34.15 16.28
C PRO A 309 -33.57 33.31 16.02
N ALA A 310 -34.38 33.19 17.07
CA ALA A 310 -35.59 32.41 17.16
C ALA A 310 -36.57 32.64 16.01
N GLY A 311 -36.97 31.57 15.34
CA GLY A 311 -38.24 31.43 14.62
C GLY A 311 -39.13 30.43 15.36
N ARG A 312 -40.25 30.92 15.90
CA ARG A 312 -41.31 30.12 16.54
C ARG A 312 -42.02 29.24 15.51
N GLU A 313 -42.38 28.02 15.91
CA GLU A 313 -43.64 27.29 15.59
C GLU A 313 -43.55 25.90 16.30
N THR A 314 -44.13 25.75 17.49
CA THR A 314 -45.44 25.13 17.81
C THR A 314 -45.62 23.66 17.41
N GLY A 315 -45.61 22.77 18.43
CA GLY A 315 -46.66 21.76 18.62
C GLY A 315 -46.38 20.31 18.18
N GLY A 316 -46.10 19.43 19.15
CA GLY A 316 -46.22 17.97 18.97
C GLY A 316 -45.41 17.16 19.99
N ARG A 317 -46.09 16.56 20.97
CA ARG A 317 -45.55 15.73 22.08
C ARG A 317 -45.84 14.23 21.84
N PRO A 318 -45.36 13.27 22.67
CA PRO A 318 -44.36 12.29 22.23
C PRO A 318 -44.85 10.82 22.32
N GLY A 319 -44.11 9.91 21.70
CA GLY A 319 -44.22 8.45 21.94
C GLY A 319 -42.82 7.88 22.19
N GLY A 320 -42.63 7.23 23.34
CA GLY A 320 -41.38 6.60 23.74
C GLY A 320 -41.32 5.09 23.44
N VAL A 321 -40.11 4.53 23.52
CA VAL A 321 -39.65 3.52 24.51
C VAL A 321 -38.45 2.76 23.91
N ASP A 322 -37.29 2.98 24.55
CA ASP A 322 -36.18 2.10 24.95
C ASP A 322 -35.72 0.88 24.12
N GLY A 323 -34.39 0.79 23.99
CA GLY A 323 -33.67 -0.46 23.68
C GLY A 323 -32.21 -0.25 23.25
N GLU A 324 -31.31 0.06 24.18
CA GLU A 324 -29.86 -0.15 24.03
C GLU A 324 -29.52 -1.64 24.33
N PRO A 325 -28.43 -2.22 23.76
CA PRO A 325 -27.12 -2.08 24.42
C PRO A 325 -25.87 -2.02 23.52
N GLN A 326 -25.01 -1.05 23.82
CA GLN A 326 -23.56 -1.10 24.04
C GLN A 326 -22.58 -1.98 23.22
N VAL A 327 -21.70 -1.23 22.53
CA VAL A 327 -20.21 -1.24 22.59
C VAL A 327 -19.44 -2.39 21.90
N HIS A 328 -18.85 -2.05 20.73
CA HIS A 328 -17.39 -2.11 20.56
C HIS A 328 -16.91 -0.86 19.83
N ARG A 329 -16.21 0.00 20.58
CA ARG A 329 -15.77 1.34 20.18
C ARG A 329 -14.43 1.23 19.44
N ALA A 330 -14.46 0.98 18.14
CA ALA A 330 -13.29 1.23 17.29
C ALA A 330 -13.20 2.75 17.07
N ARG A 331 -12.09 3.38 17.47
CA ARG A 331 -11.80 4.79 17.16
C ARG A 331 -11.52 4.92 15.67
N THR A 332 -12.58 5.00 14.87
CA THR A 332 -12.51 5.41 13.47
C THR A 332 -12.51 6.93 13.41
N PHE A 333 -11.51 7.48 12.74
CA PHE A 333 -11.45 8.88 12.35
C PHE A 333 -12.59 9.13 11.36
N ASP A 334 -13.61 9.90 11.74
CA ASP A 334 -14.73 10.29 10.87
C ASP A 334 -14.29 11.46 9.97
N PRO A 335 -14.15 11.28 8.65
CA PRO A 335 -13.75 12.34 7.74
C PRO A 335 -14.93 13.13 7.20
N THR A 336 -16.15 12.90 7.69
CA THR A 336 -17.39 13.42 7.09
C THR A 336 -17.81 14.75 7.70
N LEU A 337 -16.93 15.76 7.77
CA LEU A 337 -17.33 17.09 8.27
C LEU A 337 -16.41 18.23 7.79
N VAL A 338 -16.01 18.23 6.51
CA VAL A 338 -15.57 19.44 5.80
C VAL A 338 -16.02 19.38 4.34
N VAL A 339 -17.32 19.52 4.10
CA VAL A 339 -17.84 20.05 2.85
C VAL A 339 -18.93 21.03 3.25
N GLU A 340 -18.51 22.27 3.51
CA GLU A 340 -19.43 23.39 3.46
C GLU A 340 -19.20 24.16 2.16
N LYS A 341 -20.34 24.41 1.56
CA LYS A 341 -20.67 24.90 0.23
C LYS A 341 -20.29 26.39 0.14
N ASP A 342 -19.59 26.78 -0.92
CA ASP A 342 -19.78 28.10 -1.51
C ASP A 342 -19.92 27.93 -3.02
N GLY A 343 -21.05 28.40 -3.53
CA GLY A 343 -21.41 28.36 -4.94
C GLY A 343 -21.49 29.76 -5.54
N THR A 344 -21.37 29.76 -6.86
CA THR A 344 -21.95 30.68 -7.87
C THR A 344 -21.30 32.03 -8.18
N GLY A 345 -21.11 32.24 -9.51
CA GLY A 345 -20.89 33.53 -10.18
C GLY A 345 -19.91 33.45 -11.36
N THR A 346 -20.26 32.81 -12.49
CA THR A 346 -20.65 33.43 -13.79
C THR A 346 -19.62 34.36 -14.47
N GLY A 347 -19.29 34.08 -15.74
CA GLY A 347 -18.87 35.12 -16.70
C GLY A 347 -17.88 34.69 -17.80
N HIS A 348 -18.45 34.30 -18.94
CA HIS A 348 -17.88 34.14 -20.30
C HIS A 348 -16.90 33.02 -20.64
#